data_AF-A0A356IQ57-F1
#
_entry.id   AF-A0A356IQ57-F1
#
_cell.length_a   1.000
_cell.length_b   1.000
_cell.length_c   1.000
_cell.angle_alpha   90.00
_cell.angle_beta   90.00
_cell.angle_gamma   90.00
#
_symmetry.space_group_name_H-M   'P 1'
#
loop_
_entity.id
_entity.type
_entity.pdbx_description
1 polymer ?
#
loop_
_entity_poly.entity_id
_entity_poly.type
_entity_poly.pdbx_seq_one_letter_code
_entity_poly.pdbx_strand_id
1 'polypeptide(L)'
;WQAVLDQPQLEPQWQQQLEHKRQQLQDDFHFIARLNQGSEGISPDQTRRLQELAMITWQRHFDDRIGLSPVEALRYSDQAPTLPVTEPLLADKPHHIIEHEKPKTYPAHLQIDMEIPEHLYNLGEVYNLSIARGTLSKEDRFKIQEHMIGTIRMLDALPFPPELSNVPRFASTHHETLKGTGYPRKLNGHQLSIPERIMAVADIYEALTAADRPYKTPKTVSESVAILFRMVESGDIDRDVFELFLSSGVYQEYSARYLQPQQQDDVPINQYLRNRD
;
A
#
# COMPACT_ATOMS: atom_id res chain seq x y z
N TRP A 1 -30.23 -28.48 11.78
CA TRP A 1 -30.95 -29.05 12.94
C TRP A 1 -32.45 -28.81 12.88
N GLN A 2 -32.95 -27.56 12.81
CA GLN A 2 -34.40 -27.32 12.68
C GLN A 2 -35.02 -28.03 11.47
N ALA A 3 -34.44 -27.90 10.27
CA ALA A 3 -34.91 -28.60 9.07
C ALA A 3 -34.87 -30.14 9.16
N VAL A 4 -33.97 -30.69 9.98
CA VAL A 4 -33.87 -32.14 10.25
C VAL A 4 -34.96 -32.57 11.23
N LEU A 5 -35.29 -31.73 12.23
CA LEU A 5 -36.41 -31.98 13.14
C LEU A 5 -37.75 -31.92 12.40
N ASP A 6 -37.90 -30.99 11.45
CA ASP A 6 -39.14 -30.83 10.68
C ASP A 6 -39.30 -31.93 9.63
N GLN A 7 -38.21 -32.41 9.02
CA GLN A 7 -38.22 -33.44 7.97
C GLN A 7 -37.04 -34.43 8.12
N PRO A 8 -37.13 -35.38 9.08
CA PRO A 8 -36.02 -36.30 9.40
C PRO A 8 -35.59 -37.17 8.21
N GLN A 9 -36.53 -37.57 7.35
CA GLN A 9 -36.26 -38.39 6.15
C GLN A 9 -35.36 -37.71 5.11
N LEU A 10 -35.22 -36.38 5.15
CA LEU A 10 -34.35 -35.63 4.25
C LEU A 10 -32.99 -35.32 4.88
N GLU A 11 -32.67 -35.87 6.06
CA GLU A 11 -31.41 -35.62 6.76
C GLU A 11 -30.17 -35.79 5.87
N PRO A 12 -30.01 -36.85 5.06
CA PRO A 12 -28.83 -36.97 4.18
C PRO A 12 -28.70 -35.80 3.18
N GLN A 13 -29.82 -35.30 2.66
CA GLN A 13 -29.84 -34.16 1.75
C GLN A 13 -29.46 -32.87 2.48
N TRP A 14 -30.00 -32.64 3.69
CA TRP A 14 -29.64 -31.48 4.51
C TRP A 14 -28.17 -31.48 4.94
N GLN A 15 -27.63 -32.65 5.27
CA GLN A 15 -26.21 -32.81 5.57
C GLN A 15 -25.34 -32.50 4.35
N GLN A 16 -25.72 -32.98 3.16
CA GLN A 16 -25.00 -32.66 1.92
C GLN A 16 -25.06 -31.17 1.59
N GLN A 17 -26.21 -30.51 1.78
CA GLN A 17 -26.35 -29.06 1.58
C GLN A 17 -25.50 -28.26 2.57
N LEU A 18 -25.48 -28.67 3.85
CA LEU A 18 -24.63 -28.06 4.87
C LEU A 18 -23.15 -28.14 4.48
N GLU A 19 -22.70 -29.31 4.06
CA GLU A 19 -21.30 -29.53 3.69
C GLU A 19 -20.93 -28.71 2.45
N HIS A 20 -21.79 -28.70 1.44
CA HIS A 20 -21.60 -27.86 0.26
C HIS A 20 -21.51 -26.36 0.65
N LYS A 21 -22.39 -25.89 1.56
CA LYS A 21 -22.36 -24.50 2.01
C LYS A 21 -21.09 -24.17 2.79
N ARG A 22 -20.60 -25.09 3.62
CA ARG A 22 -19.33 -24.93 4.36
C ARG A 22 -18.15 -24.81 3.41
N GLN A 23 -18.07 -25.68 2.40
CA GLN A 23 -17.02 -25.62 1.39
C GLN A 23 -17.07 -24.29 0.64
N GLN A 24 -18.27 -23.86 0.22
CA GLN A 24 -18.44 -22.56 -0.43
C GLN A 24 -17.91 -21.41 0.42
N LEU A 25 -18.25 -21.36 1.71
CA LEU A 25 -17.79 -20.30 2.63
C LEU A 25 -16.28 -20.31 2.82
N GLN A 26 -15.64 -21.48 2.85
CA GLN A 26 -14.18 -21.58 2.89
C GLN A 26 -13.55 -21.04 1.60
N ASP A 27 -14.10 -21.40 0.44
CA ASP A 27 -13.62 -20.93 -0.86
C ASP A 27 -13.78 -19.40 -1.02
N ASP A 28 -14.89 -18.86 -0.52
CA ASP A 28 -15.17 -17.42 -0.49
C ASP A 28 -14.22 -16.67 0.46
N PHE A 29 -13.95 -17.22 1.64
CA PHE A 29 -12.94 -16.69 2.54
C PHE A 29 -11.55 -16.69 1.90
N HIS A 30 -11.13 -17.79 1.27
CA HIS A 30 -9.85 -17.86 0.56
C HIS A 30 -9.76 -16.84 -0.57
N PHE A 31 -10.87 -16.58 -1.26
CA PHE A 31 -10.94 -15.53 -2.26
C PHE A 31 -10.71 -14.14 -1.65
N ILE A 32 -11.43 -13.78 -0.59
CA ILE A 32 -11.28 -12.49 0.11
C ILE A 32 -9.85 -12.33 0.67
N ALA A 33 -9.31 -13.38 1.29
CA ALA A 33 -7.98 -13.37 1.87
C ALA A 33 -6.89 -13.09 0.82
N ARG A 34 -7.06 -13.60 -0.41
CA ARG A 34 -6.14 -13.30 -1.52
C ARG A 34 -6.24 -11.85 -1.97
N LEU A 35 -7.45 -11.27 -2.05
CA LEU A 35 -7.61 -9.85 -2.38
C LEU A 35 -6.86 -8.97 -1.36
N ASN A 36 -6.96 -9.31 -0.07
CA ASN A 36 -6.32 -8.56 1.01
C ASN A 36 -4.77 -8.62 0.99
N GLN A 37 -4.16 -9.57 0.27
CA GLN A 37 -2.70 -9.61 0.12
C GLN A 37 -2.19 -8.56 -0.90
N GLY A 38 -3.04 -8.14 -1.85
CA GLY A 38 -2.72 -7.08 -2.82
C GLY A 38 -1.53 -7.37 -3.74
N SER A 39 -1.13 -8.64 -3.90
CA SER A 39 0.03 -9.06 -4.70
C SER A 39 -0.18 -8.93 -6.21
N GLU A 40 -1.44 -9.03 -6.66
CA GLU A 40 -1.84 -8.97 -8.06
C GLU A 40 -2.90 -7.89 -8.28
N GLY A 41 -3.11 -7.53 -9.56
CA GLY A 41 -4.17 -6.60 -9.92
C GLY A 41 -5.56 -7.24 -9.79
N ILE A 42 -6.54 -6.51 -9.26
CA ILE A 42 -7.92 -7.00 -9.18
C ILE A 42 -8.59 -6.87 -10.55
N SER A 43 -9.12 -7.97 -11.08
CA SER A 43 -9.87 -7.99 -12.33
C SER A 43 -11.33 -7.55 -12.13
N PRO A 44 -12.01 -7.07 -13.20
CA PRO A 44 -13.43 -6.70 -13.11
C PRO A 44 -14.34 -7.83 -12.62
N ASP A 45 -14.02 -9.09 -12.95
CA ASP A 45 -14.78 -10.25 -12.48
C ASP A 45 -14.54 -10.53 -10.99
N GLN A 46 -13.34 -10.29 -10.48
CA GLN A 46 -13.06 -10.37 -9.06
C GLN A 46 -13.79 -9.26 -8.30
N THR A 47 -13.84 -8.04 -8.83
CA THR A 47 -14.63 -6.94 -8.24
C THR A 47 -16.12 -7.30 -8.18
N ARG A 48 -16.68 -7.85 -9.27
CA ARG A 48 -18.08 -8.30 -9.29
C ARG A 48 -18.34 -9.39 -8.25
N ARG A 49 -17.46 -10.40 -8.18
CA ARG A 49 -17.57 -11.47 -7.17
C ARG A 49 -17.50 -10.90 -5.75
N LEU A 50 -16.60 -9.95 -5.47
CA LEU A 50 -16.52 -9.30 -4.17
C LEU A 50 -17.84 -8.59 -3.81
N GLN A 51 -18.45 -7.88 -4.75
CA GLN A 51 -19.74 -7.22 -4.54
C GLN A 51 -20.86 -8.24 -4.25
N GLU A 52 -20.89 -9.36 -4.97
CA GLU A 52 -21.85 -10.44 -4.71
C GLU A 52 -21.67 -11.05 -3.31
N LEU A 53 -20.42 -11.29 -2.90
CA LEU A 53 -20.11 -11.81 -1.56
C LEU A 53 -20.45 -10.82 -0.45
N ALA A 54 -20.22 -9.52 -0.67
CA ALA A 54 -20.57 -8.48 0.29
C ALA A 54 -22.07 -8.48 0.62
N MET A 55 -22.93 -8.79 -0.36
CA MET A 55 -24.38 -8.86 -0.21
C MET A 55 -24.89 -10.09 0.55
N ILE A 56 -24.04 -11.08 0.83
CA ILE A 56 -24.43 -12.20 1.70
C ILE A 56 -24.78 -11.63 3.06
N THR A 57 -25.98 -11.89 3.57
CA THR A 57 -26.40 -11.36 4.88
C THR A 57 -26.12 -12.35 6.00
N TRP A 58 -25.84 -11.82 7.19
CA TRP A 58 -25.79 -12.59 8.42
C TRP A 58 -26.59 -11.90 9.52
N GLN A 59 -26.88 -12.65 10.59
CA GLN A 59 -27.61 -12.13 11.74
C GLN A 59 -26.64 -11.86 12.89
N ARG A 60 -26.47 -10.59 13.24
CA ARG A 60 -25.65 -10.18 14.37
C ARG A 60 -26.49 -10.13 15.64
N HIS A 61 -25.99 -10.83 16.67
CA HIS A 61 -26.61 -10.90 18.00
C HIS A 61 -25.90 -10.04 19.05
N PHE A 62 -24.74 -9.47 18.71
CA PHE A 62 -23.92 -8.68 19.63
C PHE A 62 -23.93 -7.22 19.22
N ASP A 63 -23.99 -6.34 20.20
CA ASP A 63 -23.85 -4.90 19.99
C ASP A 63 -22.39 -4.59 19.61
N ASP A 64 -22.20 -3.90 18.48
CA ASP A 64 -20.92 -3.50 17.93
C ASP A 64 -20.42 -2.14 18.45
N ARG A 65 -21.18 -1.51 19.37
CA ARG A 65 -20.95 -0.15 19.88
C ARG A 65 -20.60 -0.09 21.37
N ILE A 66 -20.92 -1.13 22.16
CA ILE A 66 -20.70 -1.12 23.62
C ILE A 66 -19.23 -0.99 24.05
N GLY A 67 -18.29 -1.36 23.18
CA GLY A 67 -16.85 -1.33 23.45
C GLY A 67 -16.12 -0.13 22.83
N LEU A 68 -16.84 0.78 22.18
CA LEU A 68 -16.22 1.90 21.47
C LEU A 68 -15.67 2.94 22.44
N SER A 69 -14.53 3.53 22.07
CA SER A 69 -14.04 4.73 22.74
C SER A 69 -15.00 5.91 22.51
N PRO A 70 -14.96 6.97 23.35
CA PRO A 70 -15.81 8.15 23.17
C PRO A 70 -15.68 8.78 21.77
N VAL A 71 -14.48 8.78 21.19
CA VAL A 71 -14.22 9.35 19.86
C VAL A 71 -14.84 8.50 18.75
N GLU A 72 -14.79 7.17 18.87
CA GLU A 72 -15.42 6.28 17.90
C GLU A 72 -16.94 6.32 17.99
N ALA A 73 -17.50 6.40 19.21
CA ALA A 73 -18.93 6.51 19.43
C ALA A 73 -19.54 7.76 18.77
N LEU A 74 -18.80 8.87 18.72
CA LEU A 74 -19.22 10.11 18.04
C LEU A 74 -19.41 9.95 16.52
N ARG A 75 -18.85 8.90 15.91
CA ARG A 75 -19.01 8.64 14.47
C ARG A 75 -20.37 8.06 14.12
N TYR A 76 -21.12 7.58 15.12
CA TYR A 76 -22.45 7.04 14.93
C TYR A 76 -23.48 8.16 15.11
N SER A 77 -24.12 8.58 14.02
CA SER A 77 -25.24 9.53 14.05
C SER A 77 -26.58 8.89 14.41
N ASP A 78 -26.68 7.58 14.21
CA ASP A 78 -27.95 6.86 14.23
C ASP A 78 -28.14 6.10 15.54
N GLN A 79 -29.40 5.84 15.89
CA GLN A 79 -29.73 4.96 17.01
C GLN A 79 -29.18 3.54 16.78
N ALA A 80 -28.75 2.87 17.85
CA ALA A 80 -28.33 1.48 17.77
C ALA A 80 -29.50 0.59 17.30
N PRO A 81 -29.27 -0.35 16.36
CA PRO A 81 -30.31 -1.24 15.88
C PRO A 81 -30.79 -2.17 17.00
N THR A 82 -32.05 -2.60 16.94
CA THR A 82 -32.54 -3.64 17.84
C THR A 82 -31.94 -4.99 17.44
N LEU A 83 -31.39 -5.72 18.40
CA LEU A 83 -30.79 -7.03 18.18
C LEU A 83 -31.84 -8.15 18.31
N PRO A 84 -31.72 -9.24 17.53
CA PRO A 84 -30.71 -9.44 16.49
C PRO A 84 -31.02 -8.63 15.21
N VAL A 85 -29.97 -8.18 14.52
CA VAL A 85 -30.08 -7.41 13.28
C VAL A 85 -29.53 -8.21 12.10
N THR A 86 -30.20 -8.14 10.95
CA THR A 86 -29.70 -8.71 9.68
C THR A 86 -28.95 -7.64 8.91
N GLU A 87 -27.68 -7.90 8.59
CA GLU A 87 -26.83 -6.97 7.86
C GLU A 87 -25.96 -7.69 6.82
N PRO A 88 -25.46 -6.99 5.79
CA PRO A 88 -24.50 -7.55 4.84
C PRO A 88 -23.22 -8.02 5.54
N LEU A 89 -22.56 -9.02 4.96
CA LEU A 89 -21.34 -9.63 5.49
C LEU A 89 -20.17 -8.64 5.45
N LEU A 90 -20.09 -7.86 4.37
CA LEU A 90 -19.12 -6.77 4.20
C LEU A 90 -19.90 -5.51 3.82
N ALA A 91 -19.55 -4.37 4.41
CA ALA A 91 -20.22 -3.12 4.15
C ALA A 91 -19.30 -1.90 4.25
N ASP A 92 -19.53 -0.93 3.36
CA ASP A 92 -19.01 0.42 3.51
C ASP A 92 -20.05 1.25 4.26
N LYS A 93 -19.82 1.45 5.56
CA LYS A 93 -20.75 2.15 6.46
C LYS A 93 -20.37 3.63 6.59
N PRO A 94 -21.31 4.56 6.83
CA PRO A 94 -20.99 5.98 7.01
C PRO A 94 -19.92 6.25 8.08
N HIS A 95 -19.96 5.52 9.20
CA HIS A 95 -19.00 5.65 10.31
C HIS A 95 -17.61 5.05 10.01
N HIS A 96 -17.43 4.38 8.87
CA HIS A 96 -16.10 3.97 8.38
C HIS A 96 -15.33 5.15 7.78
N ILE A 97 -16.01 6.24 7.43
CA ILE A 97 -15.39 7.46 6.92
C ILE A 97 -14.93 8.31 8.11
N ILE A 98 -13.64 8.66 8.12
CA ILE A 98 -13.05 9.54 9.12
C ILE A 98 -12.72 10.86 8.43
N GLU A 99 -13.40 11.92 8.83
CA GLU A 99 -13.19 13.27 8.28
C GLU A 99 -11.92 13.93 8.83
N HIS A 100 -11.37 14.88 8.07
CA HIS A 100 -10.33 15.76 8.60
C HIS A 100 -10.92 16.69 9.67
N GLU A 101 -10.27 16.81 10.83
CA GLU A 101 -10.69 17.78 11.86
C GLU A 101 -10.64 19.23 11.38
N LYS A 102 -9.70 19.52 10.46
CA LYS A 102 -9.48 20.84 9.87
C LYS A 102 -9.09 20.67 8.40
N PRO A 103 -9.47 21.64 7.53
CA PRO A 103 -8.99 21.66 6.16
C PRO A 103 -7.47 21.61 6.12
N LYS A 104 -6.94 20.64 5.39
CA LYS A 104 -5.51 20.42 5.29
C LYS A 104 -4.93 21.33 4.23
N THR A 105 -4.10 22.28 4.65
CA THR A 105 -3.45 23.24 3.76
C THR A 105 -1.99 23.38 4.14
N TYR A 106 -1.14 23.66 3.15
CA TYR A 106 0.30 23.80 3.35
C TYR A 106 0.76 25.20 2.92
N PRO A 107 1.72 25.81 3.65
CA PRO A 107 2.31 27.07 3.23
C PRO A 107 2.92 26.99 1.82
N ALA A 108 2.67 28.01 0.99
CA ALA A 108 3.08 28.02 -0.42
C ALA A 108 4.59 27.82 -0.63
N HIS A 109 5.43 28.30 0.29
CA HIS A 109 6.88 28.15 0.19
C HIS A 109 7.36 26.70 0.25
N LEU A 110 6.58 25.78 0.84
CA LEU A 110 6.90 24.35 0.89
C LEU A 110 6.70 23.66 -0.47
N GLN A 111 5.90 24.26 -1.37
CA GLN A 111 5.62 23.77 -2.72
C GLN A 111 5.04 22.34 -2.74
N ILE A 112 4.20 21.99 -1.77
CA ILE A 112 3.54 20.68 -1.72
C ILE A 112 2.49 20.61 -2.83
N ASP A 113 2.65 19.66 -3.76
CA ASP A 113 1.75 19.36 -4.87
C ASP A 113 1.28 17.89 -4.78
N MET A 114 0.75 17.54 -3.62
CA MET A 114 0.08 16.26 -3.40
C MET A 114 -1.42 16.45 -3.45
N GLU A 115 -2.12 15.50 -4.07
CA GLU A 115 -3.58 15.45 -3.99
C GLU A 115 -3.96 15.04 -2.57
N ILE A 116 -4.67 15.92 -1.86
CA ILE A 116 -5.17 15.66 -0.52
C ILE A 116 -6.51 14.93 -0.67
N PRO A 117 -6.65 13.68 -0.17
CA PRO A 117 -7.92 12.97 -0.20
C PRO A 117 -9.01 13.71 0.59
N GLU A 118 -10.26 13.55 0.15
CA GLU A 118 -11.43 14.16 0.78
C GLU A 118 -11.52 13.82 2.26
N HIS A 119 -11.30 12.54 2.60
CA HIS A 119 -11.36 12.03 3.96
C HIS A 119 -9.96 11.78 4.53
N LEU A 120 -9.85 11.77 5.85
CA LEU A 120 -8.60 11.44 6.54
C LEU A 120 -8.30 9.94 6.47
N TYR A 121 -9.33 9.11 6.65
CA TYR A 121 -9.30 7.67 6.46
C TYR A 121 -10.64 7.18 5.91
N ASN A 122 -10.60 6.09 5.16
CA ASN A 122 -11.78 5.35 4.76
C ASN A 122 -11.58 3.88 5.15
N LEU A 123 -12.32 3.44 6.16
CA LEU A 123 -12.26 2.08 6.72
C LEU A 123 -13.29 1.14 6.08
N GLY A 124 -13.88 1.52 4.93
CA GLY A 124 -14.87 0.72 4.22
C GLY A 124 -14.32 -0.63 3.81
N GLU A 125 -14.99 -1.72 4.17
CA GLU A 125 -14.49 -3.07 3.93
C GLU A 125 -14.41 -3.40 2.44
N VAL A 126 -15.48 -3.09 1.69
CA VAL A 126 -15.55 -3.36 0.26
C VAL A 126 -14.66 -2.38 -0.50
N TYR A 127 -14.63 -1.11 -0.08
CA TYR A 127 -13.71 -0.10 -0.62
C TYR A 127 -12.24 -0.54 -0.54
N ASN A 128 -11.78 -0.96 0.65
CA ASN A 128 -10.40 -1.39 0.86
C ASN A 128 -10.06 -2.71 0.14
N LEU A 129 -11.01 -3.65 0.07
CA LEU A 129 -10.82 -4.90 -0.68
C LEU A 129 -10.90 -4.73 -2.20
N SER A 130 -11.37 -3.58 -2.69
CA SER A 130 -11.50 -3.27 -4.13
C SER A 130 -10.30 -2.51 -4.69
N ILE A 131 -9.25 -2.28 -3.91
CA ILE A 131 -8.06 -1.56 -4.36
C ILE A 131 -7.35 -2.33 -5.48
N ALA A 132 -7.27 -1.71 -6.66
CA ALA A 132 -6.86 -2.40 -7.87
C ALA A 132 -5.43 -2.94 -7.86
N ARG A 133 -4.50 -2.33 -7.09
CA ARG A 133 -3.10 -2.75 -6.96
C ARG A 133 -2.57 -2.44 -5.57
N GLY A 134 -2.01 -3.45 -4.90
CA GLY A 134 -1.59 -3.32 -3.50
C GLY A 134 -2.80 -3.26 -2.57
N THR A 135 -2.58 -2.73 -1.37
CA THR A 135 -3.58 -2.70 -0.29
C THR A 135 -3.86 -1.31 0.25
N LEU A 136 -3.22 -0.28 -0.31
CA LEU A 136 -3.30 1.08 0.20
C LEU A 136 -4.36 1.87 -0.56
N SER A 137 -5.36 2.34 0.18
CA SER A 137 -6.32 3.35 -0.28
C SER A 137 -5.62 4.68 -0.63
N LYS A 138 -6.38 5.63 -1.19
CA LYS A 138 -5.85 6.98 -1.46
C LYS A 138 -5.49 7.68 -0.14
N GLU A 139 -6.32 7.49 0.87
CA GLU A 139 -6.16 8.00 2.23
C GLU A 139 -4.90 7.44 2.89
N ASP A 140 -4.72 6.12 2.88
CA ASP A 140 -3.53 5.48 3.46
C ASP A 140 -2.25 5.90 2.73
N ARG A 141 -2.31 5.95 1.39
CA ARG A 141 -1.18 6.37 0.56
C ARG A 141 -0.77 7.79 0.89
N PHE A 142 -1.73 8.72 0.95
CA PHE A 142 -1.46 10.09 1.33
C PHE A 142 -0.85 10.15 2.73
N LYS A 143 -1.42 9.40 3.70
CA LYS A 143 -0.95 9.37 5.08
C LYS A 143 0.50 8.93 5.19
N ILE A 144 0.89 7.90 4.44
CA ILE A 144 2.28 7.44 4.38
C ILE A 144 3.15 8.53 3.75
N GLN A 145 2.74 9.11 2.63
CA GLN A 145 3.50 10.14 1.91
C GLN A 145 3.71 11.43 2.73
N GLU A 146 2.84 11.71 3.71
CA GLU A 146 2.99 12.86 4.62
C GLU A 146 4.33 12.90 5.36
N HIS A 147 5.03 11.77 5.53
CA HIS A 147 6.34 11.76 6.18
C HIS A 147 7.32 12.73 5.48
N MET A 148 7.20 12.89 4.16
CA MET A 148 8.03 13.84 3.41
C MET A 148 7.73 15.29 3.76
N ILE A 149 6.45 15.60 4.00
CA ILE A 149 6.04 16.93 4.45
C ILE A 149 6.58 17.19 5.86
N GLY A 150 6.55 16.18 6.73
CA GLY A 150 7.19 16.20 8.04
C GLY A 150 8.69 16.50 7.94
N THR A 151 9.40 15.76 7.08
CA THR A 151 10.83 15.93 6.80
C THR A 151 11.15 17.36 6.38
N ILE A 152 10.41 17.93 5.43
CA ILE A 152 10.62 19.32 4.98
C ILE A 152 10.45 20.28 6.15
N ARG A 153 9.33 20.20 6.87
CA ARG A 153 9.03 21.12 7.98
C ARG A 153 10.08 21.06 9.09
N MET A 154 10.58 19.86 9.39
CA MET A 154 11.59 19.66 10.42
C MET A 154 12.94 20.19 9.98
N LEU A 155 13.40 19.80 8.79
CA LEU A 155 14.75 20.12 8.31
C LEU A 155 14.90 21.58 7.89
N ASP A 156 13.87 22.20 7.30
CA ASP A 156 13.91 23.63 6.94
C ASP A 156 13.97 24.54 8.16
N ALA A 157 13.54 24.06 9.34
CA ALA A 157 13.61 24.81 10.59
C ALA A 157 14.98 24.74 11.28
N LEU A 158 15.90 23.87 10.81
CA LEU A 158 17.20 23.68 11.43
C LEU A 158 18.28 24.58 10.80
N PRO A 159 19.18 25.18 11.61
CA PRO A 159 20.25 26.03 11.11
C PRO A 159 21.44 25.20 10.61
N PHE A 160 21.32 24.61 9.43
CA PHE A 160 22.42 23.86 8.82
C PHE A 160 23.59 24.80 8.48
N PRO A 161 24.86 24.35 8.70
CA PRO A 161 26.02 25.07 8.19
C PRO A 161 26.03 25.03 6.64
N PRO A 162 26.74 25.95 5.97
CA PRO A 162 26.73 26.05 4.51
C PRO A 162 27.06 24.75 3.78
N GLU A 163 27.94 23.91 4.33
CA GLU A 163 28.35 22.64 3.72
C GLU A 163 27.22 21.58 3.74
N LEU A 164 26.21 21.76 4.60
CA LEU A 164 25.06 20.89 4.75
C LEU A 164 23.75 21.53 4.28
N SER A 165 23.81 22.68 3.61
CA SER A 165 22.61 23.44 3.19
C SER A 165 21.68 22.64 2.26
N ASN A 166 22.19 21.61 1.58
CA ASN A 166 21.41 20.77 0.67
C ASN A 166 20.76 19.56 1.35
N VAL A 167 21.05 19.28 2.62
CA VAL A 167 20.47 18.14 3.37
C VAL A 167 18.94 18.16 3.36
N PRO A 168 18.25 19.28 3.67
CA PRO A 168 16.79 19.34 3.62
C PRO A 168 16.24 19.00 2.22
N ARG A 169 16.95 19.44 1.18
CA ARG A 169 16.56 19.18 -0.20
C ARG A 169 16.69 17.70 -0.54
N PHE A 170 17.87 17.10 -0.36
CA PHE A 170 18.09 15.69 -0.68
C PHE A 170 17.17 14.76 0.12
N ALA A 171 16.96 15.06 1.40
CA ALA A 171 16.06 14.31 2.25
C ALA A 171 14.58 14.44 1.84
N SER A 172 14.20 15.52 1.16
CA SER A 172 12.80 15.75 0.76
C SER A 172 12.48 15.47 -0.71
N THR A 173 13.45 15.01 -1.51
CA THR A 173 13.25 14.76 -2.95
C THR A 173 13.55 13.32 -3.39
N HIS A 174 13.99 12.43 -2.51
CA HIS A 174 14.33 11.04 -2.87
C HIS A 174 13.11 10.19 -3.31
N HIS A 175 11.88 10.67 -3.11
CA HIS A 175 10.64 10.08 -3.63
C HIS A 175 10.07 10.80 -4.87
N GLU A 176 10.78 11.81 -5.39
CA GLU A 176 10.46 12.43 -6.67
C GLU A 176 10.87 11.50 -7.82
N THR A 177 10.17 11.60 -8.95
CA THR A 177 10.45 10.77 -10.14
C THR A 177 10.77 11.64 -11.34
N LEU A 178 11.57 11.15 -12.29
CA LEU A 178 11.98 11.98 -13.43
C LEU A 178 10.80 12.46 -14.29
N LYS A 179 9.70 11.69 -14.33
CA LYS A 179 8.47 12.06 -15.04
C LYS A 179 7.54 12.99 -14.24
N GLY A 180 7.90 13.44 -13.04
CA GLY A 180 7.11 14.37 -12.24
C GLY A 180 5.85 13.76 -11.62
N THR A 181 5.81 12.44 -11.44
CA THR A 181 4.70 11.75 -10.77
C THR A 181 5.02 11.37 -9.33
N GLY A 182 6.23 11.70 -8.85
CA GLY A 182 6.66 11.50 -7.48
C GLY A 182 6.03 12.51 -6.51
N TYR A 183 6.57 12.57 -5.31
CA TYR A 183 6.04 13.42 -4.23
C TYR A 183 7.19 13.91 -3.32
N PRO A 184 7.02 15.02 -2.57
CA PRO A 184 5.76 15.75 -2.36
C PRO A 184 5.52 16.95 -3.28
N ARG A 185 6.46 17.30 -4.16
CA ARG A 185 6.40 18.51 -5.01
C ARG A 185 6.21 18.20 -6.50
N LYS A 186 6.21 16.92 -6.88
CA LYS A 186 6.08 16.45 -8.28
C LYS A 186 7.15 17.04 -9.20
N LEU A 187 8.38 17.09 -8.72
CA LEU A 187 9.51 17.60 -9.49
C LEU A 187 9.81 16.67 -10.66
N ASN A 188 10.06 17.25 -11.84
CA ASN A 188 10.53 16.48 -12.99
C ASN A 188 12.06 16.38 -13.03
N GLY A 189 12.58 15.55 -13.94
CA GLY A 189 14.02 15.29 -14.06
C GLY A 189 14.87 16.56 -14.23
N HIS A 190 14.40 17.57 -14.95
CA HIS A 190 15.16 18.83 -15.13
C HIS A 190 15.30 19.63 -13.83
N GLN A 191 14.41 19.41 -12.85
CA GLN A 191 14.44 20.05 -11.54
C GLN A 191 15.26 19.26 -10.51
N LEU A 192 15.60 18.00 -10.81
CA LEU A 192 16.35 17.11 -9.93
C LEU A 192 17.82 17.07 -10.32
N SER A 193 18.68 17.40 -9.36
CA SER A 193 20.13 17.32 -9.46
C SER A 193 20.63 15.87 -9.41
N ILE A 194 21.87 15.63 -9.83
CA ILE A 194 22.47 14.29 -9.82
C ILE A 194 22.46 13.63 -8.43
N PRO A 195 22.83 14.32 -7.32
CA PRO A 195 22.73 13.72 -5.98
C PRO A 195 21.32 13.26 -5.60
N GLU A 196 20.28 14.02 -5.99
CA GLU A 196 18.88 13.65 -5.73
C GLU A 196 18.49 12.38 -6.49
N ARG A 197 18.93 12.25 -7.74
CA ARG A 197 18.71 11.05 -8.57
C ARG A 197 19.47 9.83 -8.03
N ILE A 198 20.70 10.03 -7.53
CA ILE A 198 21.48 8.97 -6.86
C ILE A 198 20.76 8.50 -5.59
N MET A 199 20.28 9.44 -4.76
CA MET A 199 19.54 9.12 -3.53
C MET A 199 18.30 8.29 -3.82
N ALA A 200 17.52 8.62 -4.85
CA ALA A 200 16.35 7.84 -5.23
C ALA A 200 16.70 6.38 -5.58
N VAL A 201 17.73 6.16 -6.40
CA VAL A 201 18.17 4.79 -6.76
C VAL A 201 18.66 4.01 -5.54
N ALA A 202 19.45 4.65 -4.67
CA ALA A 202 19.98 4.04 -3.45
C ALA A 202 18.86 3.66 -2.47
N ASP A 203 17.90 4.59 -2.23
CA ASP A 203 16.75 4.38 -1.35
C ASP A 203 15.87 3.22 -1.83
N ILE A 204 15.55 3.18 -3.13
CA ILE A 204 14.74 2.10 -3.70
C ILE A 204 15.46 0.75 -3.57
N TYR A 205 16.76 0.69 -3.86
CA TYR A 205 17.51 -0.56 -3.79
C TYR A 205 17.61 -1.09 -2.35
N GLU A 206 17.91 -0.21 -1.39
CA GLU A 206 17.89 -0.54 0.04
C GLU A 206 16.52 -1.08 0.42
N ALA A 207 15.45 -0.37 0.06
CA ALA A 207 14.10 -0.72 0.46
C ALA A 207 13.61 -2.06 -0.09
N LEU A 208 14.08 -2.47 -1.28
CA LEU A 208 13.75 -3.76 -1.88
C LEU A 208 14.50 -4.92 -1.24
N THR A 209 15.71 -4.67 -0.75
CA THR A 209 16.63 -5.69 -0.24
C THR A 209 16.63 -5.80 1.29
N ALA A 210 16.08 -4.82 2.00
CA ALA A 210 16.00 -4.76 3.46
C ALA A 210 15.25 -5.97 4.06
N ALA A 211 15.96 -6.78 4.86
CA ALA A 211 15.45 -7.99 5.51
C ALA A 211 14.76 -7.75 6.86
N ASP A 212 14.83 -6.52 7.39
CA ASP A 212 14.31 -6.12 8.68
C ASP A 212 12.85 -5.63 8.62
N ARG A 213 12.24 -5.59 7.44
CA ARG A 213 10.85 -5.13 7.25
C ARG A 213 9.87 -6.28 7.56
N PRO A 214 9.12 -6.23 8.68
CA PRO A 214 8.31 -7.36 9.15
C PRO A 214 7.14 -7.72 8.22
N TYR A 215 6.80 -6.84 7.29
CA TYR A 215 5.64 -6.98 6.40
C TYR A 215 6.00 -7.45 4.98
N LYS A 216 7.29 -7.62 4.65
CA LYS A 216 7.72 -8.03 3.30
C LYS A 216 8.90 -8.97 3.35
N THR A 217 8.83 -10.04 2.56
CA THR A 217 10.00 -10.86 2.26
C THR A 217 11.00 -10.03 1.48
N PRO A 218 12.28 -9.96 1.90
CA PRO A 218 13.29 -9.23 1.17
C PRO A 218 13.54 -9.87 -0.20
N LYS A 219 13.84 -9.03 -1.19
CA LYS A 219 14.11 -9.49 -2.56
C LYS A 219 15.56 -9.91 -2.73
N THR A 220 15.80 -10.75 -3.74
CA THR A 220 17.16 -11.04 -4.18
C THR A 220 17.77 -9.83 -4.89
N VAL A 221 19.09 -9.87 -5.11
CA VAL A 221 19.80 -8.82 -5.83
C VAL A 221 19.31 -8.72 -7.27
N SER A 222 19.17 -9.85 -7.97
CA SER A 222 18.71 -9.88 -9.36
C SER A 222 17.26 -9.37 -9.51
N GLU A 223 16.37 -9.74 -8.59
CA GLU A 223 14.99 -9.22 -8.56
C GLU A 223 14.95 -7.71 -8.36
N SER A 224 15.79 -7.19 -7.46
CA SER A 224 15.86 -5.76 -7.15
C SER A 224 16.38 -4.96 -8.33
N VAL A 225 17.43 -5.47 -9.02
CA VAL A 225 17.95 -4.86 -10.25
C VAL A 225 16.91 -4.87 -11.37
N ALA A 226 16.16 -5.96 -11.53
CA ALA A 226 15.09 -6.04 -12.53
C ALA A 226 13.94 -5.06 -12.24
N ILE A 227 13.62 -4.79 -10.97
CA ILE A 227 12.65 -3.77 -10.58
C ILE A 227 13.17 -2.37 -10.93
N LEU A 228 14.41 -2.06 -10.54
CA LEU A 228 15.04 -0.77 -10.88
C LEU A 228 15.06 -0.55 -12.40
N PHE A 229 15.40 -1.57 -13.18
CA PHE A 229 15.38 -1.46 -14.65
C PHE A 229 13.99 -1.12 -15.20
N ARG A 230 12.92 -1.77 -14.71
CA ARG A 230 11.54 -1.40 -15.08
C ARG A 230 11.19 0.03 -14.69
N MET A 231 11.74 0.54 -13.58
CA MET A 231 11.59 1.95 -13.18
C MET A 231 12.35 2.90 -14.09
N VAL A 232 13.51 2.50 -14.63
CA VAL A 232 14.20 3.24 -15.70
C VAL A 232 13.32 3.29 -16.95
N GLU A 233 12.80 2.14 -17.39
CA GLU A 233 11.96 2.06 -18.60
C GLU A 233 10.67 2.87 -18.51
N SER A 234 10.09 2.97 -17.32
CA SER A 234 8.90 3.78 -17.06
C SER A 234 9.19 5.25 -16.75
N GLY A 235 10.46 5.67 -16.84
CA GLY A 235 10.89 7.05 -16.65
C GLY A 235 10.79 7.55 -15.20
N ASP A 236 10.78 6.63 -14.23
CA ASP A 236 10.73 6.98 -12.82
C ASP A 236 12.11 7.39 -12.28
N ILE A 237 13.16 6.64 -12.66
CA ILE A 237 14.54 6.86 -12.19
C ILE A 237 15.50 7.05 -13.36
N ASP A 238 16.67 7.61 -13.04
CA ASP A 238 17.68 8.00 -14.03
C ASP A 238 18.47 6.81 -14.59
N ARG A 239 18.51 6.70 -15.92
CA ARG A 239 19.23 5.64 -16.62
C ARG A 239 20.73 5.71 -16.42
N ASP A 240 21.33 6.89 -16.48
CA ASP A 240 22.78 7.06 -16.36
C ASP A 240 23.23 6.71 -14.93
N VAL A 241 22.45 7.12 -13.92
CA VAL A 241 22.68 6.76 -12.51
C VAL A 241 22.52 5.24 -12.29
N PHE A 242 21.47 4.63 -12.83
CA PHE A 242 21.26 3.19 -12.73
C PHE A 242 22.39 2.39 -13.39
N GLU A 243 22.84 2.79 -14.59
CA GLU A 243 23.95 2.13 -15.27
C GLU A 243 25.26 2.31 -14.49
N LEU A 244 25.51 3.49 -13.92
CA LEU A 244 26.65 3.73 -13.04
C LEU A 244 26.60 2.84 -11.78
N PHE A 245 25.42 2.71 -11.16
CA PHE A 245 25.18 1.85 -10.01
C PHE A 245 25.55 0.39 -10.30
N LEU A 246 25.23 -0.11 -11.50
CA LEU A 246 25.64 -1.46 -11.92
C LEU A 246 27.14 -1.53 -12.27
N SER A 247 27.64 -0.63 -13.12
CA SER A 247 29.01 -0.71 -13.64
C SER A 247 30.09 -0.44 -12.58
N SER A 248 29.75 0.31 -11.53
CA SER A 248 30.66 0.57 -10.41
C SER A 248 30.81 -0.60 -9.45
N GLY A 249 29.89 -1.59 -9.48
CA GLY A 249 29.88 -2.70 -8.54
C GLY A 249 29.40 -2.32 -7.12
N VAL A 250 28.94 -1.10 -6.89
CA VAL A 250 28.52 -0.64 -5.54
C VAL A 250 27.39 -1.49 -4.96
N TYR A 251 26.48 -1.98 -5.80
CA TYR A 251 25.41 -2.87 -5.38
C TYR A 251 25.92 -4.22 -4.87
N GLN A 252 27.02 -4.73 -5.45
CA GLN A 252 27.67 -5.97 -5.02
C GLN A 252 28.40 -5.76 -3.71
N GLU A 253 29.12 -4.64 -3.56
CA GLU A 253 29.76 -4.28 -2.29
C GLU A 253 28.75 -4.14 -1.16
N TYR A 254 27.63 -3.47 -1.42
CA TYR A 254 26.53 -3.36 -0.47
C TYR A 254 25.97 -4.75 -0.13
N SER A 255 25.66 -5.54 -1.15
CA SER A 255 25.12 -6.89 -1.00
C SER A 255 25.99 -7.78 -0.11
N ALA A 256 27.30 -7.82 -0.38
CA ALA A 256 28.25 -8.62 0.38
C ALA A 256 28.37 -8.18 1.85
N ARG A 257 28.13 -6.91 2.17
CA ARG A 257 28.26 -6.36 3.53
C ARG A 257 26.98 -6.51 4.35
N TYR A 258 25.82 -6.36 3.73
CA TYR A 258 24.57 -6.14 4.47
C TYR A 258 23.46 -7.16 4.19
N LEU A 259 23.51 -7.88 3.06
CA LEU A 259 22.43 -8.80 2.69
C LEU A 259 22.70 -10.23 3.15
N GLN A 260 21.62 -10.95 3.45
CA GLN A 260 21.70 -12.36 3.82
C GLN A 260 22.20 -13.21 2.64
N PRO A 261 22.95 -14.30 2.87
CA PRO A 261 23.50 -15.13 1.80
C PRO A 261 22.45 -15.62 0.79
N GLN A 262 21.22 -15.87 1.22
CA GLN A 262 20.13 -16.35 0.37
C GLN A 262 19.60 -15.27 -0.60
N GLN A 263 19.89 -14.00 -0.36
CA GLN A 263 19.52 -12.90 -1.25
C GLN A 263 20.55 -12.67 -2.35
N GLN A 264 21.78 -13.18 -2.17
CA GLN A 264 22.90 -12.93 -3.06
C GLN A 264 22.85 -13.92 -4.23
N ASP A 265 22.48 -13.42 -5.40
CA ASP A 265 22.41 -14.16 -6.65
C ASP A 265 23.12 -13.42 -7.79
N ASP A 266 23.39 -14.14 -8.87
CA ASP A 266 24.09 -13.60 -10.04
C ASP A 266 23.20 -12.63 -10.81
N VAL A 267 23.76 -11.48 -11.18
CA VAL A 267 23.08 -10.47 -12.00
C VAL A 267 23.76 -10.40 -13.37
N PRO A 268 23.08 -10.77 -14.47
CA PRO A 268 23.63 -10.65 -15.82
C PRO A 268 23.58 -9.19 -16.29
N ILE A 269 24.46 -8.32 -15.74
CA ILE A 269 24.40 -6.86 -15.93
C ILE A 269 24.37 -6.39 -17.38
N ASN A 270 24.97 -7.16 -18.30
CA ASN A 270 25.04 -6.82 -19.72
C ASN A 270 23.65 -6.66 -20.37
N GLN A 271 22.61 -7.30 -19.84
CA GLN A 271 21.25 -7.13 -20.36
C GLN A 271 20.60 -5.79 -20.01
N TYR A 272 21.16 -5.07 -19.02
CA TYR A 272 20.61 -3.83 -18.50
C TYR A 272 21.37 -2.58 -18.97
N LEU A 273 22.62 -2.76 -19.41
CA LEU A 273 23.48 -1.69 -19.90
C LEU A 273 23.21 -1.41 -21.38
N ARG A 274 23.20 -0.14 -21.77
CA ARG A 274 23.28 0.21 -23.20
C ARG A 274 24.61 -0.27 -23.78
N ASN A 275 24.57 -0.79 -25.01
CA ASN A 275 25.79 -1.02 -25.79
C ASN A 275 26.53 0.32 -25.92
N ARG A 276 27.75 0.39 -25.40
CA ARG A 276 28.62 1.53 -25.62
C ARG A 276 29.44 1.24 -26.87
N ASP A 277 29.08 1.91 -27.96
CA ASP A 277 29.94 2.03 -29.16
C ASP A 277 31.19 2.85 -28.83
#